data_AF-A0A7Y6FBV9-F1
#
_entry.id   AF-A0A7Y6FBV9-F1
#
_cell.length_a   1.000
_cell.length_b   1.000
_cell.length_c   1.000
_cell.angle_alpha   90.00
_cell.angle_beta   90.00
_cell.angle_gamma   90.00
#
_symmetry.space_group_name_H-M   'P 1'
#
loop_
_entity.id
_entity.type
_entity.pdbx_description
1 polymer ?
#
loop_
_entity_poly.entity_id
_entity_poly.type
_entity_poly.pdbx_seq_one_letter_code
_entity_poly.pdbx_strand_id
1 'polypeptide(L)'
;VDTLIVIPNDRLLSISDRQVSVLDAFKSADQVLLSGVQGITDLITTPGLINLDFADVKSVMSEAGSALMGIGSARGDDRAVAAAEMAISSPLLEASIDGARGVLLSISGGSDLGLFEINEAAQLVSEAAHPEANIIFGAVIDDALGDEVRVTVIAAGFDGGQPPARRDGALGANTNKREEPAAPARPAPEPARPTGGLGSVPPREETPAPAEPAPASAANESPLSPVSPPHVPPARPYQDTQAEELDVPDFLK
;
A
#
# COMPACT_ATOMS: atom_id res chain seq x y z
N VAL A 1 -6.77 -19.97 1.04
CA VAL A 1 -5.57 -19.17 0.71
C VAL A 1 -4.61 -19.36 1.84
N ASP A 2 -3.35 -19.63 1.53
CA ASP A 2 -2.33 -20.02 2.50
C ASP A 2 -1.71 -18.78 3.16
N THR A 3 -1.61 -17.70 2.38
CA THR A 3 -1.33 -16.32 2.81
C THR A 3 -2.35 -15.36 2.17
N LEU A 4 -2.74 -14.32 2.90
CA LEU A 4 -3.52 -13.17 2.45
C LEU A 4 -2.72 -11.89 2.66
N ILE A 5 -2.18 -11.32 1.57
CA ILE A 5 -1.53 -10.00 1.62
C ILE A 5 -2.61 -8.92 1.66
N VAL A 6 -2.57 -8.04 2.67
CA VAL A 6 -3.51 -6.92 2.80
C VAL A 6 -2.81 -5.60 2.47
N ILE A 7 -3.33 -4.87 1.50
CA ILE A 7 -2.84 -3.54 1.09
C ILE A 7 -3.91 -2.50 1.48
N PRO A 8 -3.68 -1.70 2.53
CA PRO A 8 -4.65 -0.70 2.98
C PRO A 8 -4.62 0.56 2.10
N ASN A 9 -5.65 0.77 1.29
CA ASN A 9 -5.76 1.92 0.38
C ASN A 9 -5.66 3.28 1.11
N ASP A 10 -6.10 3.37 2.37
CA ASP A 10 -5.96 4.60 3.17
C ASP A 10 -4.49 4.99 3.42
N ARG A 11 -3.57 4.01 3.43
CA ARG A 11 -2.13 4.28 3.55
C ARG A 11 -1.51 4.71 2.22
N LEU A 12 -2.07 4.31 1.07
CA LEU A 12 -1.70 4.86 -0.25
C LEU A 12 -1.98 6.36 -0.35
N LEU A 13 -3.05 6.83 0.31
CA LEU A 13 -3.35 8.27 0.44
C LEU A 13 -2.37 9.01 1.36
N SER A 14 -1.64 8.30 2.23
CA SER A 14 -0.63 8.89 3.12
C SER A 14 0.76 9.05 2.48
N ILE A 15 1.06 8.26 1.45
CA ILE A 15 2.26 8.41 0.59
C ILE A 15 2.01 9.27 -0.65
N SER A 16 0.76 9.71 -0.87
CA SER A 16 0.34 10.53 -2.01
C SER A 16 0.24 12.01 -1.65
N ASP A 17 0.64 12.89 -2.56
CA ASP A 17 0.46 14.34 -2.40
C ASP A 17 -1.02 14.74 -2.31
N ARG A 18 -1.32 15.80 -1.56
CA ARG A 18 -2.70 16.33 -1.35
C ARG A 18 -3.37 16.87 -2.62
N GLN A 19 -2.70 16.83 -3.77
CA GLN A 19 -3.18 17.25 -5.08
C GLN A 19 -3.34 16.07 -6.07
N VAL A 20 -2.99 14.84 -5.67
CA VAL A 20 -3.10 13.63 -6.51
C VAL A 20 -4.55 13.36 -6.89
N SER A 21 -4.80 13.06 -8.18
CA SER A 21 -6.15 12.75 -8.65
C SER A 21 -6.58 11.34 -8.22
N VAL A 22 -7.90 11.10 -8.14
CA VAL A 22 -8.44 9.77 -7.81
C VAL A 22 -7.92 8.69 -8.77
N LEU A 23 -7.72 9.01 -10.05
CA LEU A 23 -7.17 8.07 -11.04
C LEU A 23 -5.69 7.76 -10.79
N ASP A 24 -4.92 8.74 -10.31
CA ASP A 24 -3.49 8.56 -10.03
C ASP A 24 -3.27 7.82 -8.70
N ALA A 25 -4.11 8.07 -7.69
CA ALA A 25 -4.13 7.29 -6.45
C ALA A 25 -4.45 5.80 -6.71
N PHE A 26 -5.33 5.48 -7.66
CA PHE A 26 -5.55 4.09 -8.09
C PHE A 26 -4.34 3.50 -8.81
N LYS A 27 -3.63 4.25 -9.68
CA LYS A 27 -2.36 3.78 -10.26
C LYS A 27 -1.30 3.46 -9.18
N SER A 28 -1.26 4.24 -8.09
CA SER A 28 -0.40 3.92 -6.94
C SER A 28 -0.80 2.61 -6.25
N ALA A 29 -2.10 2.28 -6.18
CA ALA A 29 -2.57 0.98 -5.69
C ALA A 29 -2.16 -0.16 -6.63
N ASP A 30 -2.38 0.01 -7.93
CA ASP A 30 -2.00 -0.95 -8.97
C ASP A 30 -0.48 -1.19 -9.00
N GLN A 31 0.32 -0.13 -8.81
CA GLN A 31 1.79 -0.22 -8.72
C GLN A 31 2.26 -0.97 -7.46
N VAL A 32 1.61 -0.76 -6.32
CA VAL A 32 1.93 -1.49 -5.08
C VAL A 32 1.54 -2.98 -5.22
N LEU A 33 0.38 -3.28 -5.81
CA LEU A 33 -0.03 -4.65 -6.16
C LEU A 33 0.97 -5.32 -7.12
N LEU A 34 1.38 -4.60 -8.17
CA LEU A 34 2.36 -5.06 -9.15
C LEU A 34 3.71 -5.38 -8.49
N SER A 35 4.26 -4.45 -7.69
CA SER A 35 5.53 -4.65 -6.99
C SER A 35 5.49 -5.80 -5.97
N GLY A 36 4.33 -6.08 -5.34
CA GLY A 36 4.15 -7.25 -4.49
C GLY A 36 4.15 -8.58 -5.24
N VAL A 37 3.47 -8.63 -6.39
CA VAL A 37 3.46 -9.84 -7.24
C VAL A 37 4.82 -10.07 -7.90
N GLN A 38 5.46 -9.02 -8.42
CA GLN A 38 6.83 -9.07 -8.93
C GLN A 38 7.82 -9.52 -7.85
N GLY A 39 7.79 -8.90 -6.68
CA GLY A 39 8.69 -9.22 -5.56
C GLY A 39 8.70 -10.69 -5.16
N ILE A 40 7.57 -11.41 -5.30
CA ILE A 40 7.50 -12.88 -5.09
C ILE A 40 7.91 -13.65 -6.37
N THR A 41 7.39 -13.23 -7.53
CA THR A 41 7.55 -13.97 -8.79
C THR A 41 9.01 -13.97 -9.26
N ASP A 42 9.66 -12.79 -9.24
CA ASP A 42 11.02 -12.63 -9.73
C ASP A 42 12.04 -13.44 -8.91
N LEU A 43 11.79 -13.64 -7.61
CA LEU A 43 12.59 -14.53 -6.74
C LEU A 43 12.55 -16.01 -7.15
N ILE A 44 11.54 -16.42 -7.94
CA ILE A 44 11.33 -17.81 -8.39
C ILE A 44 11.65 -17.96 -9.88
N THR A 45 11.32 -16.98 -10.71
CA THR A 45 11.39 -17.10 -12.19
C THR A 45 12.60 -16.41 -12.82
N THR A 46 13.19 -15.43 -12.15
CA THR A 46 14.16 -14.51 -12.77
C THR A 46 15.56 -14.81 -12.23
N PRO A 47 16.54 -15.20 -13.08
CA PRO A 47 17.89 -15.54 -12.62
C PRO A 47 18.60 -14.35 -11.95
N GLY A 48 18.61 -14.35 -10.63
CA GLY A 48 19.31 -13.39 -9.79
C GLY A 48 20.73 -13.80 -9.41
N LEU A 49 21.42 -12.91 -8.70
CA LEU A 49 22.70 -13.16 -8.03
C LEU A 49 22.54 -14.14 -6.87
N ILE A 50 21.39 -14.07 -6.17
CA ILE A 50 20.97 -15.01 -5.12
C ILE A 50 19.57 -15.47 -5.50
N ASN A 51 19.47 -16.69 -6.03
CA ASN A 51 18.21 -17.35 -6.35
C ASN A 51 17.66 -18.07 -5.13
N LEU A 52 16.34 -18.05 -4.98
CA LEU A 52 15.59 -18.89 -4.06
C LEU A 52 14.88 -20.00 -4.84
N ASP A 53 14.43 -21.04 -4.15
CA ASP A 53 13.53 -22.01 -4.78
C ASP A 53 12.06 -21.85 -4.34
N PHE A 54 11.16 -22.60 -4.98
CA PHE A 54 9.73 -22.53 -4.64
C PHE A 54 9.40 -23.18 -3.29
N ALA A 55 10.23 -24.11 -2.79
CA ALA A 55 10.06 -24.69 -1.45
C ALA A 55 10.44 -23.69 -0.35
N ASP A 56 11.47 -22.87 -0.55
CA ASP A 56 11.83 -21.75 0.33
C ASP A 56 10.67 -20.77 0.47
N VAL A 57 10.19 -20.19 -0.64
CA VAL A 57 9.05 -19.26 -0.66
C VAL A 57 7.80 -19.90 -0.06
N LYS A 58 7.53 -21.16 -0.41
CA LYS A 58 6.41 -21.93 0.16
C LYS A 58 6.56 -22.15 1.68
N SER A 59 7.77 -22.30 2.22
CA SER A 59 7.99 -22.51 3.66
C SER A 59 7.57 -21.29 4.50
N VAL A 60 7.70 -20.08 3.95
CA VAL A 60 7.28 -18.82 4.60
C VAL A 60 5.81 -18.49 4.33
N MET A 61 5.27 -18.85 3.15
CA MET A 61 3.89 -18.49 2.77
C MET A 61 2.82 -19.58 3.01
N SER A 62 3.20 -20.80 3.42
CA SER A 62 2.22 -21.85 3.79
C SER A 62 1.60 -21.58 5.16
N GLU A 63 0.28 -21.59 5.24
CA GLU A 63 -0.52 -21.42 6.48
C GLU A 63 -0.22 -20.13 7.28
N ALA A 64 0.53 -19.18 6.71
CA ALA A 64 1.00 -17.97 7.38
C ALA A 64 -0.11 -16.94 7.65
N GLY A 65 -1.33 -17.18 7.14
CA GLY A 65 -2.53 -16.44 7.48
C GLY A 65 -2.56 -15.07 6.79
N SER A 66 -2.40 -14.00 7.56
CA SER A 66 -2.32 -12.64 7.01
C SER A 66 -0.87 -12.18 6.86
N ALA A 67 -0.59 -11.45 5.78
CA ALA A 67 0.69 -10.83 5.51
C ALA A 67 0.56 -9.33 5.22
N LEU A 68 1.63 -8.60 5.53
CA LEU A 68 1.82 -7.19 5.22
C LEU A 68 3.01 -7.04 4.26
N MET A 69 3.08 -5.89 3.59
CA MET A 69 4.13 -5.59 2.63
C MET A 69 4.67 -4.18 2.83
N GLY A 70 5.99 -4.04 2.74
CA GLY A 70 6.69 -2.76 2.69
C GLY A 70 7.50 -2.66 1.40
N ILE A 71 7.54 -1.48 0.79
CA ILE A 71 8.29 -1.20 -0.44
C ILE A 71 9.11 0.07 -0.21
N GLY A 72 10.38 0.05 -0.63
CA GLY A 72 11.25 1.21 -0.70
C GLY A 72 12.15 1.16 -1.93
N SER A 73 12.59 2.30 -2.45
CA SER A 73 13.65 2.35 -3.45
C SER A 73 14.52 3.61 -3.34
N ALA A 74 15.81 3.46 -3.65
CA ALA A 74 16.82 4.51 -3.49
C ALA A 74 17.87 4.45 -4.61
N ARG A 75 18.74 5.47 -4.64
CA ARG A 75 19.80 5.69 -5.64
C ARG A 75 21.03 6.31 -4.97
N GLY A 76 22.20 6.12 -5.59
CA GLY A 76 23.47 6.67 -5.12
C GLY A 76 24.17 5.76 -4.09
N ASP A 77 25.07 6.35 -3.31
CA ASP A 77 25.78 5.65 -2.24
C ASP A 77 24.79 5.15 -1.16
N ASP A 78 25.09 4.02 -0.53
CA ASP A 78 24.29 3.35 0.52
C ASP A 78 22.82 3.01 0.15
N ARG A 79 22.49 3.06 -1.15
CA ARG A 79 21.14 2.83 -1.73
C ARG A 79 20.42 1.58 -1.22
N ALA A 80 21.09 0.45 -1.04
CA ALA A 80 20.43 -0.78 -0.59
C ALA A 80 19.95 -0.69 0.87
N VAL A 81 20.76 -0.07 1.74
CA VAL A 81 20.39 0.19 3.15
C VAL A 81 19.24 1.20 3.20
N ALA A 82 19.34 2.31 2.45
CA ALA A 82 18.28 3.33 2.40
C ALA A 82 16.95 2.77 1.84
N ALA A 83 17.00 1.91 0.83
CA ALA A 83 15.82 1.24 0.28
C ALA A 83 15.21 0.25 1.30
N ALA A 84 16.04 -0.48 2.06
CA ALA A 84 15.58 -1.36 3.13
C ALA A 84 14.97 -0.58 4.31
N GLU A 85 15.58 0.54 4.74
CA GLU A 85 15.01 1.45 5.75
C GLU A 85 13.61 1.95 5.33
N MET A 86 13.46 2.37 4.08
CA MET A 86 12.15 2.79 3.53
C MET A 86 11.16 1.63 3.43
N ALA A 87 11.60 0.40 3.16
CA ALA A 87 10.73 -0.76 3.13
C ALA A 87 10.21 -1.12 4.54
N ILE A 88 11.07 -1.18 5.57
CA ILE A 88 10.66 -1.51 6.95
C ILE A 88 9.89 -0.39 7.65
N SER A 89 10.06 0.87 7.22
CA SER A 89 9.28 2.02 7.72
C SER A 89 8.06 2.37 6.86
N SER A 90 7.80 1.60 5.80
CA SER A 90 6.74 1.87 4.82
C SER A 90 5.35 1.92 5.48
N PRO A 91 4.51 2.95 5.21
CA PRO A 91 3.15 3.06 5.79
C PRO A 91 2.20 1.90 5.48
N LEU A 92 2.56 1.01 4.55
CA LEU A 92 1.85 -0.22 4.21
C LEU A 92 2.05 -1.34 5.25
N LEU A 93 3.11 -1.27 6.07
CA LEU A 93 3.32 -2.12 7.24
C LEU A 93 2.50 -1.58 8.43
N GLU A 94 1.21 -1.95 8.48
CA GLU A 94 0.28 -1.55 9.56
C GLU A 94 0.79 -1.96 10.96
N ALA A 95 1.48 -3.09 11.04
CA ALA A 95 2.17 -3.60 12.22
C ALA A 95 3.69 -3.52 12.02
N SER A 96 4.43 -3.40 13.14
CA SER A 96 5.88 -3.56 13.11
C SER A 96 6.26 -5.00 12.71
N ILE A 97 7.31 -5.16 11.91
CA ILE A 97 7.76 -6.47 11.39
C ILE A 97 8.30 -7.41 12.48
N ASP A 98 8.68 -6.88 13.64
CA ASP A 98 8.89 -7.53 14.95
C ASP A 98 7.90 -8.67 15.28
N GLY A 99 6.64 -8.58 14.82
CA GLY A 99 5.62 -9.62 15.05
C GLY A 99 5.56 -10.76 14.03
N ALA A 100 6.40 -10.77 12.98
CA ALA A 100 6.32 -11.71 11.87
C ALA A 100 7.24 -12.93 12.06
N ARG A 101 6.69 -14.14 11.90
CA ARG A 101 7.46 -15.41 11.97
C ARG A 101 8.13 -15.80 10.66
N GLY A 102 7.73 -15.19 9.54
CA GLY A 102 8.33 -15.41 8.23
C GLY A 102 8.46 -14.09 7.47
N VAL A 103 9.61 -13.87 6.84
CA VAL A 103 9.88 -12.67 6.05
C VAL A 103 10.48 -13.06 4.72
N LEU A 104 9.87 -12.58 3.63
CA LEU A 104 10.46 -12.61 2.29
C LEU A 104 11.03 -11.23 1.98
N LEU A 105 12.29 -11.19 1.55
CA LEU A 105 13.01 -9.99 1.16
C LEU A 105 13.46 -10.10 -0.29
N SER A 106 12.84 -9.32 -1.16
CA SER A 106 13.20 -9.21 -2.58
C SER A 106 14.00 -7.93 -2.80
N ILE A 107 15.24 -8.07 -3.25
CA ILE A 107 16.11 -6.96 -3.61
C ILE A 107 16.30 -6.98 -5.13
N SER A 108 16.06 -5.86 -5.80
CA SER A 108 16.26 -5.69 -7.24
C SER A 108 17.18 -4.50 -7.50
N GLY A 109 18.22 -4.66 -8.31
CA GLY A 109 19.15 -3.59 -8.68
C GLY A 109 19.80 -3.85 -10.04
N GLY A 110 20.56 -2.89 -10.55
CA GLY A 110 21.34 -3.06 -11.79
C GLY A 110 22.50 -4.06 -11.63
N SER A 111 23.20 -4.35 -12.73
CA SER A 111 24.41 -5.20 -12.74
C SER A 111 25.59 -4.68 -11.89
N ASP A 112 25.45 -3.53 -11.21
CA ASP A 112 26.42 -2.99 -10.27
C ASP A 112 26.14 -3.36 -8.79
N LEU A 113 25.00 -4.03 -8.50
CA LEU A 113 24.58 -4.38 -7.15
C LEU A 113 25.55 -5.35 -6.45
N GLY A 114 26.17 -4.89 -5.36
CA GLY A 114 27.16 -5.63 -4.60
C GLY A 114 26.57 -6.62 -3.60
N LEU A 115 27.26 -7.76 -3.39
CA LEU A 115 26.92 -8.71 -2.32
C LEU A 115 26.97 -8.08 -0.91
N PHE A 116 27.80 -7.04 -0.72
CA PHE A 116 27.90 -6.30 0.54
C PHE A 116 26.63 -5.45 0.79
N GLU A 117 26.19 -4.68 -0.21
CA GLU A 117 24.93 -3.92 -0.20
C GLU A 117 23.73 -4.82 0.16
N ILE A 118 23.66 -6.00 -0.47
CA ILE A 118 22.63 -7.02 -0.21
C ILE A 118 22.67 -7.52 1.24
N ASN A 119 23.87 -7.79 1.78
CA ASN A 119 24.03 -8.29 3.14
C ASN A 119 23.64 -7.25 4.19
N GLU A 120 24.00 -5.98 4.01
CA GLU A 120 23.61 -4.90 4.94
C GLU A 120 22.10 -4.66 4.92
N ALA A 121 21.47 -4.65 3.73
CA ALA A 121 20.02 -4.57 3.60
C ALA A 121 19.29 -5.76 4.27
N ALA A 122 19.81 -6.98 4.10
CA ALA A 122 19.26 -8.17 4.75
C ALA A 122 19.46 -8.17 6.27
N GLN A 123 20.60 -7.70 6.77
CA GLN A 123 20.85 -7.57 8.20
C GLN A 123 19.92 -6.53 8.85
N LEU A 124 19.70 -5.37 8.22
CA LEU A 124 18.77 -4.35 8.70
C LEU A 124 17.34 -4.90 8.85
N VAL A 125 16.85 -5.65 7.85
CA VAL A 125 15.52 -6.29 7.91
C VAL A 125 15.47 -7.36 9.01
N SER A 126 16.58 -8.08 9.24
CA SER A 126 16.71 -9.07 10.32
C SER A 126 16.66 -8.44 11.71
N GLU A 127 17.37 -7.33 11.92
CA GLU A 127 17.37 -6.59 13.19
C GLU A 127 16.02 -5.92 13.51
N ALA A 128 15.15 -5.74 12.52
CA ALA A 128 13.79 -5.21 12.68
C ALA A 128 12.70 -6.29 12.88
N ALA A 129 13.00 -7.56 12.57
CA ALA A 129 12.06 -8.68 12.60
C ALA A 129 12.16 -9.50 13.90
N HIS A 130 11.29 -10.50 14.06
CA HIS A 130 11.35 -11.39 15.23
C HIS A 130 12.67 -12.20 15.26
N PRO A 131 13.35 -12.37 16.41
CA PRO A 131 14.62 -13.11 16.48
C PRO A 131 14.57 -14.58 16.04
N GLU A 132 13.37 -15.18 16.09
CA GLU A 132 13.09 -16.54 15.62
C GLU A 132 12.33 -16.55 14.27
N ALA A 133 12.41 -15.48 13.48
CA ALA A 133 11.78 -15.41 12.15
C ALA A 133 12.56 -16.23 11.11
N ASN A 134 11.83 -16.95 10.25
CA ASN A 134 12.41 -17.51 9.03
C ASN A 134 12.52 -16.40 7.97
N ILE A 135 13.72 -15.82 7.83
CA ILE A 135 13.99 -14.74 6.90
C ILE A 135 14.67 -15.31 5.66
N ILE A 136 14.02 -15.16 4.52
CA ILE A 136 14.47 -15.67 3.23
C ILE A 136 14.60 -14.49 2.28
N PHE A 137 15.80 -14.29 1.73
CA PHE A 137 16.13 -13.16 0.87
C PHE A 137 16.76 -13.60 -0.45
N GLY A 138 16.41 -12.91 -1.54
CA GLY A 138 17.03 -13.10 -2.85
C GLY A 138 17.28 -11.77 -3.54
N ALA A 139 18.20 -11.81 -4.51
CA ALA A 139 18.74 -10.62 -5.16
C ALA A 139 18.68 -10.77 -6.68
N VAL A 140 17.77 -10.03 -7.32
CA VAL A 140 17.49 -10.06 -8.76
C VAL A 140 18.24 -8.91 -9.46
N ILE A 141 18.80 -9.19 -10.63
CA ILE A 141 19.49 -8.18 -11.44
C ILE A 141 18.56 -7.72 -12.57
N ASP A 142 18.24 -6.43 -12.59
CA ASP A 142 17.46 -5.76 -13.64
C ASP A 142 18.22 -4.52 -14.13
N ASP A 143 18.86 -4.64 -15.29
CA ASP A 143 19.60 -3.54 -15.93
C ASP A 143 18.72 -2.33 -16.30
N ALA A 144 17.38 -2.46 -16.31
CA ALA A 144 16.48 -1.33 -16.53
C ALA A 144 16.38 -0.39 -15.30
N LEU A 145 16.84 -0.82 -14.11
CA LEU A 145 16.91 0.01 -12.91
C LEU A 145 18.07 1.00 -12.93
N GLY A 146 19.15 0.67 -13.64
CA GLY A 146 20.38 1.47 -13.67
C GLY A 146 21.01 1.60 -12.29
N ASP A 147 20.94 2.80 -11.71
CA ASP A 147 21.47 3.12 -10.38
C ASP A 147 20.49 2.86 -9.22
N GLU A 148 19.23 2.53 -9.52
CA GLU A 148 18.18 2.29 -8.54
C GLU A 148 18.27 0.90 -7.90
N VAL A 149 18.15 0.84 -6.58
CA VAL A 149 17.86 -0.40 -5.85
C VAL A 149 16.45 -0.31 -5.28
N ARG A 150 15.64 -1.35 -5.55
CA ARG A 150 14.31 -1.56 -5.01
C ARG A 150 14.34 -2.69 -3.99
N VAL A 151 13.65 -2.48 -2.87
CA VAL A 151 13.52 -3.46 -1.79
C VAL A 151 12.04 -3.66 -1.48
N THR A 152 11.57 -4.91 -1.63
CA THR A 152 10.22 -5.32 -1.27
C THR A 152 10.31 -6.33 -0.12
N VAL A 153 9.72 -5.98 1.02
CA VAL A 153 9.65 -6.79 2.24
C VAL A 153 8.22 -7.30 2.39
N ILE A 154 8.03 -8.61 2.52
CA ILE A 154 6.73 -9.24 2.75
C ILE A 154 6.81 -10.01 4.07
N ALA A 155 6.08 -9.51 5.07
CA ALA A 155 6.06 -10.03 6.43
C ALA A 155 4.79 -10.87 6.65
N ALA A 156 4.97 -12.11 7.10
CA ALA A 156 3.89 -13.10 7.21
C ALA A 156 3.99 -13.91 8.53
N GLY A 157 2.92 -14.65 8.86
CA GLY A 157 2.91 -15.50 10.06
C GLY A 157 2.82 -14.70 11.36
N PHE A 158 2.06 -13.60 11.37
CA PHE A 158 1.85 -12.79 12.57
C PHE A 158 1.11 -13.58 13.67
N ASP A 159 1.53 -13.41 14.93
CA ASP A 159 0.91 -14.07 16.07
C ASP A 159 -0.58 -13.70 16.20
N GLY A 160 -1.45 -14.72 16.04
CA GLY A 160 -2.90 -14.57 16.02
C GLY A 160 -3.53 -14.59 14.61
N GLY A 161 -2.73 -14.70 13.54
CA GLY A 161 -3.21 -14.88 12.15
C GLY A 161 -3.70 -13.60 11.46
N GLN A 162 -3.67 -12.47 12.16
CA GLN A 162 -3.98 -11.12 11.67
C GLN A 162 -2.85 -10.19 12.12
N PRO A 163 -2.31 -9.29 11.27
CA PRO A 163 -1.40 -8.26 11.75
C PRO A 163 -2.06 -7.45 12.87
N PRO A 164 -1.36 -7.12 13.97
CA PRO A 164 -1.90 -6.31 15.04
C PRO A 164 -2.11 -4.88 14.54
N ALA A 165 -3.31 -4.59 14.02
CA ALA A 165 -3.71 -3.29 13.52
C ALA A 165 -3.38 -2.21 14.55
N ARG A 166 -2.36 -1.39 14.25
CA ARG A 166 -1.88 -0.31 15.12
C ARG A 166 -3.05 0.63 15.36
N ARG A 167 -3.56 0.64 16.60
CA ARG A 167 -4.66 1.52 17.02
C ARG A 167 -4.14 2.95 17.12
N ASP A 168 -4.00 3.59 15.97
CA ASP A 168 -3.73 5.02 15.84
C ASP A 168 -4.72 5.76 16.76
N GLY A 169 -4.17 6.53 17.70
CA GLY A 169 -4.86 6.90 18.93
C GLY A 169 -5.96 7.93 18.73
N ALA A 170 -7.14 7.50 18.28
CA ALA A 170 -8.33 8.34 18.20
C ALA A 170 -8.70 8.87 19.60
N LEU A 171 -8.51 10.18 19.81
CA LEU A 171 -8.82 10.85 21.08
C LEU A 171 -10.32 10.73 21.37
N GLY A 172 -10.67 10.44 22.64
CA GLY A 172 -12.01 10.75 23.16
C GLY A 172 -13.03 9.61 23.22
N ALA A 173 -12.62 8.38 23.50
CA ALA A 173 -13.54 7.31 23.94
C ALA A 173 -13.56 7.16 25.48
N ASN A 174 -13.78 8.27 26.20
CA ASN A 174 -13.85 8.26 27.67
C ASN A 174 -14.99 7.35 28.13
N THR A 175 -14.66 6.22 28.77
CA THR A 175 -15.61 5.29 29.39
C THR A 175 -16.17 5.85 30.69
N ASN A 176 -16.86 6.99 30.58
CA ASN A 176 -17.68 7.56 31.64
C ASN A 176 -18.84 6.60 31.94
N LYS A 177 -18.54 5.63 32.81
CA LYS A 177 -19.47 4.81 33.58
C LYS A 177 -20.66 5.67 33.99
N ARG A 178 -21.79 5.49 33.29
CA ARG A 178 -23.01 6.27 33.52
C ARG A 178 -23.62 5.84 34.83
N GLU A 179 -23.20 6.48 35.90
CA GLU A 179 -23.75 6.23 37.23
C GLU A 179 -25.22 6.66 37.25
N GLU A 180 -26.08 5.75 37.73
CA GLU A 180 -27.53 5.86 37.57
C GLU A 180 -28.09 6.86 38.59
N PRO A 181 -28.72 7.98 38.18
CA PRO A 181 -29.21 8.97 39.13
C PRO A 181 -30.37 8.42 39.95
N ALA A 182 -30.14 8.19 41.25
CA ALA A 182 -31.16 7.70 42.16
C ALA A 182 -32.39 8.63 42.18
N ALA A 183 -33.58 8.04 42.10
CA ALA A 183 -34.83 8.79 41.92
C ALA A 183 -35.15 9.68 43.15
N PRO A 184 -35.48 10.98 42.95
CA PRO A 184 -35.93 11.83 44.04
C PRO A 184 -37.34 11.44 44.51
N ALA A 185 -37.56 11.43 45.82
CA ALA A 185 -38.86 11.10 46.43
C ALA A 185 -39.91 12.19 46.15
N ARG A 186 -41.18 11.77 46.03
CA ARG A 186 -42.33 12.65 45.75
C ARG A 186 -42.90 13.32 47.01
N PRO A 187 -43.19 14.62 46.97
CA PRO A 187 -44.27 15.25 47.75
C PRO A 187 -45.66 15.04 47.07
N ALA A 188 -46.74 15.28 47.81
CA ALA A 188 -48.13 15.15 47.32
C ALA A 188 -48.69 16.46 46.71
N PRO A 189 -49.80 16.42 45.91
CA PRO A 189 -50.28 17.57 45.13
C PRO A 189 -51.63 18.18 45.60
N GLU A 190 -51.82 19.49 45.41
CA GLU A 190 -53.11 20.23 45.20
C GLU A 190 -52.81 21.76 45.06
N PRO A 191 -53.73 22.65 44.57
CA PRO A 191 -54.55 22.54 43.36
C PRO A 191 -54.57 23.80 42.42
N ALA A 192 -54.70 23.53 41.11
CA ALA A 192 -55.28 24.30 39.99
C ALA A 192 -55.49 25.86 39.94
N ARG A 193 -54.84 26.50 38.93
CA ARG A 193 -55.40 27.43 37.88
C ARG A 193 -55.89 28.85 38.29
N PRO A 194 -56.18 29.79 37.32
CA PRO A 194 -55.87 29.91 35.87
C PRO A 194 -55.01 31.21 35.59
N THR A 195 -54.94 31.97 34.48
CA THR A 195 -55.55 32.03 33.11
C THR A 195 -54.67 32.88 32.15
N GLY A 196 -54.74 32.65 30.82
CA GLY A 196 -54.37 33.63 29.75
C GLY A 196 -52.89 33.67 29.32
N GLY A 197 -52.52 34.03 28.08
CA GLY A 197 -53.32 34.44 26.91
C GLY A 197 -52.55 34.28 25.57
N LEU A 198 -53.22 34.56 24.44
CA LEU A 198 -52.71 34.36 23.07
C LEU A 198 -51.99 35.60 22.51
N GLY A 199 -51.01 35.43 21.60
CA GLY A 199 -50.35 36.52 20.86
C GLY A 199 -49.38 36.00 19.78
N SER A 200 -49.23 36.73 18.65
CA SER A 200 -48.65 36.19 17.40
C SER A 200 -47.99 37.27 16.50
N VAL A 201 -46.97 36.87 15.71
CA VAL A 201 -46.44 37.49 14.44
C VAL A 201 -45.93 38.96 14.43
N PRO A 202 -45.18 39.46 13.38
CA PRO A 202 -44.36 38.83 12.32
C PRO A 202 -42.93 39.53 12.17
N PRO A 203 -42.35 39.97 11.01
CA PRO A 203 -40.87 39.95 10.81
C PRO A 203 -40.24 41.30 10.33
N ARG A 204 -38.97 41.29 9.87
CA ARG A 204 -38.25 42.32 9.04
C ARG A 204 -36.78 41.91 8.83
N GLU A 205 -35.96 42.52 7.96
CA GLU A 205 -36.04 42.81 6.50
C GLU A 205 -34.65 43.35 6.06
N GLU A 206 -34.25 43.04 4.82
CA GLU A 206 -33.32 43.73 3.90
C GLU A 206 -31.87 44.19 4.26
N THR A 207 -30.99 43.77 3.33
CA THR A 207 -29.72 44.29 2.77
C THR A 207 -29.50 45.83 2.74
N PRO A 208 -28.23 46.32 2.61
CA PRO A 208 -27.59 46.43 1.28
C PRO A 208 -26.06 46.20 1.20
N ALA A 209 -25.54 46.08 -0.03
CA ALA A 209 -24.11 46.06 -0.40
C ALA A 209 -23.55 47.50 -0.66
N PRO A 210 -22.26 47.69 -1.05
CA PRO A 210 -21.94 47.67 -2.49
C PRO A 210 -20.46 47.36 -2.91
N ALA A 211 -20.26 47.36 -4.24
CA ALA A 211 -19.06 47.78 -5.01
C ALA A 211 -18.01 46.74 -5.47
N GLU A 212 -17.51 47.00 -6.69
CA GLU A 212 -16.54 46.26 -7.52
C GLU A 212 -15.45 47.25 -8.01
N PRO A 213 -14.28 46.78 -8.48
CA PRO A 213 -13.89 47.18 -9.85
C PRO A 213 -13.09 46.14 -10.67
N ALA A 214 -13.20 46.23 -12.01
CA ALA A 214 -12.37 45.55 -13.02
C ALA A 214 -11.46 46.58 -13.77
N PRO A 215 -10.89 46.36 -15.00
CA PRO A 215 -10.59 45.13 -15.77
C PRO A 215 -9.17 45.11 -16.44
N ALA A 216 -8.72 43.97 -16.99
CA ALA A 216 -7.75 43.83 -18.13
C ALA A 216 -7.55 42.34 -18.54
N SER A 217 -6.96 41.96 -19.69
CA SER A 217 -7.14 42.37 -21.09
C SER A 217 -6.45 41.35 -22.03
N ALA A 218 -7.13 40.89 -23.10
CA ALA A 218 -6.68 40.22 -24.34
C ALA A 218 -5.42 39.29 -24.38
N ALA A 219 -5.56 38.09 -24.98
CA ALA A 219 -5.03 37.81 -26.34
C ALA A 219 -5.17 36.32 -26.84
N ASN A 220 -5.91 36.15 -27.95
CA ASN A 220 -5.57 35.31 -29.12
C ASN A 220 -5.11 33.84 -28.95
N GLU A 221 -6.05 32.89 -29.02
CA GLU A 221 -5.76 31.47 -29.32
C GLU A 221 -5.87 31.15 -30.83
N SER A 222 -4.96 30.32 -31.35
CA SER A 222 -4.98 29.79 -32.72
C SER A 222 -5.20 28.27 -32.69
N PRO A 223 -6.13 27.69 -33.47
CA PRO A 223 -6.37 26.25 -33.45
C PRO A 223 -5.20 25.47 -34.08
N LEU A 224 -4.68 24.49 -33.35
CA LEU A 224 -3.65 23.57 -33.84
C LEU A 224 -4.28 22.48 -34.74
N SER A 225 -3.56 22.10 -35.80
CA SER A 225 -3.97 21.02 -36.71
C SER A 225 -3.93 19.64 -36.02
N PRO A 226 -4.84 18.71 -36.38
CA PRO A 226 -4.82 17.36 -35.81
C PRO A 226 -3.60 16.56 -36.27
N VAL A 227 -3.00 15.81 -35.34
CA VAL A 227 -1.87 14.91 -35.61
C VAL A 227 -2.39 13.53 -36.01
N SER A 228 -1.88 12.97 -37.11
CA SER A 228 -2.22 11.62 -37.57
C SER A 228 -1.67 10.54 -36.65
N PRO A 229 -2.40 9.43 -36.40
CA PRO A 229 -1.89 8.32 -35.60
C PRO A 229 -0.74 7.57 -36.30
N PRO A 230 0.18 6.95 -35.55
CA PRO A 230 1.32 6.22 -36.10
C PRO A 230 0.91 4.94 -36.84
N HIS A 231 1.65 4.60 -37.88
CA HIS A 231 1.42 3.40 -38.69
C HIS A 231 2.04 2.15 -38.03
N VAL A 232 1.21 1.17 -37.68
CA VAL A 232 1.65 -0.12 -37.15
C VAL A 232 1.93 -1.08 -38.32
N PRO A 233 3.14 -1.66 -38.46
CA PRO A 233 3.43 -2.64 -39.50
C PRO A 233 2.71 -3.97 -39.22
N PRO A 234 2.31 -4.73 -40.26
CA PRO A 234 1.60 -6.00 -40.08
C PRO A 234 2.50 -7.07 -39.45
N ALA A 235 1.93 -7.87 -38.55
CA ALA A 235 2.61 -8.99 -37.94
C ALA A 235 3.03 -10.04 -38.99
N ARG A 236 4.24 -10.59 -38.84
CA ARG A 236 4.68 -11.74 -39.64
C ARG A 236 4.00 -13.01 -39.12
N PRO A 237 3.47 -13.90 -39.97
CA PRO A 237 3.00 -15.21 -39.52
C PRO A 237 4.19 -16.02 -39.00
N TYR A 238 4.11 -16.49 -37.76
CA TYR A 238 5.05 -17.46 -37.23
C TYR A 238 4.79 -18.81 -37.90
N GLN A 239 5.77 -19.37 -38.60
CA GLN A 239 5.69 -20.74 -39.09
C GLN A 239 6.35 -21.64 -38.05
N ASP A 240 5.53 -22.30 -37.24
CA ASP A 240 5.98 -23.37 -36.36
C ASP A 240 6.26 -24.62 -37.22
N THR A 241 7.50 -25.08 -37.19
CA THR A 241 7.95 -26.31 -37.87
C THR A 241 8.70 -27.23 -36.90
N GLN A 242 8.37 -27.18 -35.60
CA GLN A 242 8.94 -28.04 -34.55
C GLN A 242 7.87 -28.65 -33.63
N ALA A 243 6.60 -28.60 -34.01
CA ALA A 243 5.47 -29.20 -33.29
C ALA A 243 5.29 -30.72 -33.49
N GLU A 244 6.14 -31.38 -34.27
CA GLU A 244 6.18 -32.84 -34.43
C GLU A 244 7.46 -33.41 -33.80
N GLU A 245 7.32 -34.51 -33.04
CA GLU A 245 8.37 -35.19 -32.23
C GLU A 245 8.63 -34.62 -30.80
N LEU A 246 7.58 -34.61 -29.97
CA LEU A 246 7.73 -34.73 -28.51
C LEU A 246 7.28 -36.13 -28.06
N ASP A 247 8.23 -37.02 -27.78
CA ASP A 247 7.91 -38.38 -27.30
C ASP A 247 7.37 -38.35 -25.87
N VAL A 248 6.24 -39.03 -25.64
CA VAL A 248 5.54 -39.01 -24.34
C VAL A 248 6.00 -40.21 -23.51
N PRO A 249 6.76 -39.98 -22.42
CA PRO A 249 7.38 -41.06 -21.65
C PRO A 249 6.33 -42.01 -21.04
N ASP A 250 6.66 -43.30 -21.02
CA ASP A 250 5.75 -44.43 -20.76
C ASP A 250 5.08 -44.47 -19.36
N PHE A 251 5.35 -43.52 -18.46
CA PHE A 251 4.64 -43.39 -17.19
C PHE A 251 3.30 -42.64 -17.30
N LEU A 252 2.94 -42.15 -18.49
CA LEU A 252 1.66 -41.47 -18.80
C LEU A 252 0.75 -42.29 -19.75
N LYS A 253 0.89 -43.62 -19.75
CA LYS A 253 0.01 -44.57 -20.48
C LYS A 253 -0.71 -45.52 -19.51
#